data_AF-A0A7X2L0D3-F1
#
_entry.id   AF-A0A7X2L0D3-F1
#
_cell.length_a   1.000
_cell.length_b   1.000
_cell.length_c   1.000
_cell.angle_alpha   90.00
_cell.angle_beta   90.00
_cell.angle_gamma   90.00
#
_symmetry.space_group_name_H-M   'P 1'
#
loop_
_entity.id
_entity.type
_entity.pdbx_description
1 polymer ?
#
loop_
_entity_poly.entity_id
_entity_poly.type
_entity_poly.pdbx_seq_one_letter_code
_entity_poly.pdbx_strand_id
1 'polypeptide(L)'
;MRTFGHIEKFRVNHTLAGWGDERNGAFVIKLPGTRLTFQVIASTGAGWDHVSVSTAERCPRWDEMQQIKELFFEDSESVMQLHPAKSNYINQHPYCLHLWRPHHVRIPLPDKMMV
;
A
#
# COMPACT_ATOMS: atom_id res chain seq x y z
N MET A 1 1.81 -5.46 9.29
CA MET A 1 2.35 -4.15 8.88
C MET A 1 3.45 -3.71 9.83
N ARG A 2 4.56 -3.17 9.32
CA ARG A 2 5.68 -2.64 10.12
C ARG A 2 5.31 -1.28 10.73
N THR A 3 6.08 -0.80 11.70
CA THR A 3 6.02 0.62 12.10
C THR A 3 6.85 1.49 11.13
N PHE A 4 6.45 2.75 10.98
CA PHE A 4 6.96 3.61 9.90
C PHE A 4 8.25 4.39 10.22
N GLY A 5 8.87 4.16 11.38
CA GLY A 5 10.04 4.93 11.81
C GLY A 5 11.22 4.92 10.81
N HIS A 6 11.41 3.81 10.08
CA HIS A 6 12.48 3.68 9.08
C HIS A 6 12.22 4.44 7.76
N ILE A 7 10.96 4.82 7.49
CA ILE A 7 10.52 5.58 6.32
C ILE A 7 10.02 6.99 6.67
N GLU A 8 10.22 7.44 7.91
CA GLU A 8 9.70 8.72 8.41
C GLU A 8 10.15 9.92 7.56
N LYS A 9 11.37 9.85 7.00
CA LYS A 9 11.90 10.87 6.07
C LYS A 9 11.06 11.08 4.81
N PHE A 10 10.19 10.14 4.46
CA PHE A 10 9.29 10.22 3.30
C PHE A 10 7.88 10.67 3.67
N ARG A 11 7.57 10.82 4.96
CA ARG A 11 6.25 11.20 5.45
C ARG A 11 5.91 12.62 5.04
N VAL A 12 4.66 12.83 4.66
CA VAL A 12 4.10 14.15 4.34
C VAL A 12 2.83 14.39 5.15
N ASN A 13 2.51 15.66 5.38
CA ASN A 13 1.28 16.05 6.03
C ASN A 13 0.09 15.89 5.06
N HIS A 14 -0.83 14.96 5.34
CA HIS A 14 -2.00 14.74 4.51
C HIS A 14 -3.08 15.78 4.81
N THR A 15 -3.65 16.41 3.78
CA THR A 15 -4.60 17.52 3.91
C THR A 15 -5.79 17.25 4.84
N LEU A 16 -6.29 16.00 4.87
CA LEU A 16 -7.44 15.61 5.70
C LEU A 16 -7.07 14.83 6.97
N ALA A 17 -5.92 14.15 6.97
CA ALA A 17 -5.57 13.16 8.00
C ALA A 17 -4.36 13.56 8.85
N GLY A 18 -3.74 14.71 8.55
CA GLY A 18 -2.56 15.18 9.24
C GLY A 18 -1.32 14.33 8.95
N TRP A 19 -0.38 14.32 9.90
CA TRP A 19 0.84 13.52 9.83
C TRP A 19 0.62 12.01 10.02
N GLY A 20 -0.47 11.61 10.68
CA GLY A 20 -0.67 10.22 11.12
C GLY A 20 0.20 9.87 12.32
N ASP A 21 0.54 8.59 12.45
CA ASP A 21 1.25 8.00 13.59
C ASP A 21 2.23 6.88 13.14
N GLU A 22 2.62 5.99 14.05
CA GLU A 22 3.53 4.88 13.78
C GLU A 22 3.01 3.84 12.75
N ARG A 23 1.71 3.81 12.48
CA ARG A 23 1.00 2.82 11.63
C ARG A 23 -0.02 3.43 10.66
N ASN A 24 -0.21 4.74 10.70
CA ASN A 24 -1.04 5.51 9.80
C ASN A 24 -0.23 6.69 9.23
N GLY A 25 -0.37 7.02 7.94
CA GLY A 25 0.32 8.16 7.36
C GLY A 25 0.23 8.26 5.85
N ALA A 26 0.64 9.42 5.33
CA ALA A 26 0.86 9.63 3.91
C ALA A 26 2.36 9.83 3.63
N PHE A 27 2.81 9.33 2.49
CA PHE A 27 4.22 9.29 2.10
C PHE A 27 4.38 9.64 0.64
N VAL A 28 5.48 10.32 0.34
CA VAL A 28 5.93 10.60 -1.03
C VAL A 28 7.26 9.88 -1.24
N ILE A 29 7.21 8.80 -2.02
CA ILE A 29 8.35 7.88 -2.17
C ILE A 29 8.87 7.94 -3.60
N LYS A 30 10.19 8.02 -3.75
CA LYS A 30 10.87 7.86 -5.04
C LYS A 30 11.65 6.55 -5.02
N LEU A 31 11.24 5.61 -5.85
CA LEU A 31 11.90 4.31 -5.95
C LEU A 31 13.13 4.39 -6.88
N PRO A 32 14.16 3.56 -6.66
CA PRO A 32 15.26 3.39 -7.60
C PRO A 32 14.76 2.92 -8.98
N GLY A 33 15.48 3.30 -10.05
CA GLY A 33 15.18 2.83 -11.41
C GLY A 33 13.95 3.45 -12.09
N THR A 34 13.25 4.38 -11.43
CA THR A 34 12.11 5.11 -12.00
C THR A 34 12.22 6.61 -11.75
N ARG A 35 11.66 7.40 -12.66
CA ARG A 35 11.52 8.86 -12.50
C ARG A 35 10.25 9.25 -11.77
N LEU A 36 9.31 8.32 -11.60
CA LEU A 36 8.05 8.59 -10.96
C LEU A 36 8.20 8.79 -9.45
N THR A 37 7.29 9.59 -8.93
CA THR A 37 7.04 9.75 -7.51
C THR A 37 5.73 9.05 -7.16
N PHE A 38 5.73 8.29 -6.07
CA PHE A 38 4.60 7.52 -5.60
C PHE A 38 3.98 8.23 -4.40
N GLN A 39 2.68 8.49 -4.50
CA GLN A 39 1.85 8.90 -3.38
C GLN A 39 1.36 7.64 -2.69
N VAL A 40 1.70 7.48 -1.41
CA VAL A 40 1.36 6.29 -0.64
C VAL A 40 0.59 6.68 0.59
N ILE A 41 -0.58 6.07 0.81
CA ILE A 41 -1.33 6.21 2.05
C ILE A 41 -1.35 4.85 2.72
N ALA A 42 -0.87 4.82 3.96
CA ALA A 42 -0.81 3.64 4.80
C ALA A 42 -1.74 3.83 5.99
N SER A 43 -2.54 2.81 6.30
CA SER A 43 -3.50 2.86 7.40
C SER A 43 -3.73 1.50 8.03
N THR A 44 -3.81 1.46 9.35
CA THR A 44 -4.18 0.29 10.15
C THR A 44 -5.48 0.59 10.88
N GLY A 45 -6.58 -0.08 10.51
CA GLY A 45 -7.88 0.19 11.11
C GLY A 45 -9.00 -0.60 10.44
N ALA A 46 -10.19 -0.58 11.06
CA ALA A 46 -11.38 -1.29 10.55
C ALA A 46 -11.15 -2.79 10.26
N GLY A 47 -10.19 -3.43 10.94
CA GLY A 47 -9.82 -4.83 10.73
C GLY A 47 -8.86 -5.09 9.56
N TRP A 48 -8.24 -4.03 8.99
CA TRP A 48 -7.35 -4.10 7.84
C TRP A 48 -6.05 -3.32 8.05
N ASP A 49 -4.94 -3.90 7.61
CA ASP A 49 -3.79 -3.15 7.16
C ASP A 49 -4.01 -2.80 5.69
N HIS A 50 -3.78 -1.54 5.32
CA HIS A 50 -4.02 -1.04 3.98
C HIS A 50 -2.91 -0.10 3.55
N VAL A 51 -2.47 -0.28 2.31
CA VAL A 51 -1.56 0.65 1.61
C VAL A 51 -2.11 0.93 0.22
N SER A 52 -2.47 2.18 -0.07
CA SER A 52 -2.81 2.62 -1.43
C SER A 52 -1.62 3.34 -2.06
N VAL A 53 -1.33 3.05 -3.32
CA VAL A 53 -0.18 3.56 -4.06
C VAL A 53 -0.69 4.16 -5.36
N SER A 54 -0.45 5.46 -5.57
CA SER A 54 -0.82 6.13 -6.81
C SER A 54 0.35 6.90 -7.43
N THR A 55 0.29 7.08 -8.74
CA THR A 55 1.20 7.95 -9.50
C THR A 55 0.39 8.88 -10.41
N ALA A 56 0.99 10.01 -10.81
CA ALA A 56 0.33 10.96 -11.70
C ALA A 56 0.24 10.50 -13.17
N GLU A 57 1.13 9.60 -13.60
CA GLU A 57 1.34 9.34 -15.03
C GLU A 57 0.77 8.00 -15.50
N ARG A 58 0.88 6.95 -14.69
CA ARG A 58 0.45 5.59 -15.05
C ARG A 58 0.23 4.69 -13.84
N CYS A 59 -0.43 3.55 -14.06
CA CYS A 59 -0.55 2.53 -13.04
C CYS A 59 0.84 2.08 -12.53
N PRO A 60 1.05 1.95 -11.20
CA PRO A 60 2.27 1.34 -10.65
C PRO A 60 2.51 -0.04 -11.26
N ARG A 61 3.77 -0.35 -11.56
CA ARG A 61 4.14 -1.68 -12.06
C ARG A 61 4.30 -2.68 -10.91
N TRP A 62 4.33 -3.96 -11.26
CA TRP A 62 4.50 -5.04 -10.30
C TRP A 62 5.78 -4.90 -9.46
N ASP A 63 6.93 -4.66 -10.09
CA ASP A 63 8.23 -4.46 -9.45
C ASP A 63 8.24 -3.27 -8.48
N GLU A 64 7.49 -2.21 -8.80
CA GLU A 64 7.34 -1.03 -7.94
C GLU A 64 6.45 -1.35 -6.75
N MET A 65 5.35 -2.08 -6.96
CA MET A 65 4.47 -2.53 -5.87
C MET A 65 5.16 -3.50 -4.92
N GLN A 66 6.07 -4.36 -5.40
CA GLN A 66 6.89 -5.22 -4.54
C GLN A 66 7.81 -4.40 -3.63
N GLN A 67 8.52 -3.42 -4.18
CA GLN A 67 9.36 -2.52 -3.39
C GLN A 67 8.53 -1.73 -2.36
N ILE A 68 7.34 -1.24 -2.73
CA ILE A 68 6.44 -0.60 -1.76
C ILE A 68 6.00 -1.61 -0.69
N LYS A 69 5.63 -2.84 -1.04
CA LYS A 69 5.28 -3.87 -0.03
C LYS A 69 6.41 -4.04 1.00
N GLU A 70 7.66 -4.13 0.56
CA GLU A 70 8.83 -4.31 1.43
C GLU A 70 9.02 -3.16 2.44
N LEU A 71 8.61 -1.94 2.09
CA LEU A 71 8.67 -0.78 3.00
C LEU A 71 7.57 -0.80 4.07
N PHE A 72 6.39 -1.36 3.80
CA PHE A 72 5.24 -1.26 4.70
C PHE A 72 4.86 -2.57 5.41
N PHE A 73 5.25 -3.72 4.86
CA PHE A 73 4.90 -5.04 5.37
C PHE A 73 6.15 -5.87 5.67
N GLU A 74 6.02 -6.78 6.62
CA GLU A 74 7.06 -7.77 6.93
C GLU A 74 7.17 -8.81 5.81
N ASP A 75 8.34 -9.43 5.66
CA ASP A 75 8.58 -10.43 4.60
C ASP A 75 7.69 -11.66 4.75
N SER A 76 7.37 -12.01 5.99
CA SER A 76 6.45 -13.10 6.34
C SER A 76 4.96 -12.76 6.14
N GLU A 77 4.63 -11.51 5.80
CA GLU A 77 3.24 -11.07 5.64
C GLU A 77 2.77 -11.20 4.19
N SER A 78 1.74 -12.02 4.00
CA SER A 78 0.94 -12.03 2.79
C SER A 78 0.06 -10.78 2.75
N VAL A 79 -0.01 -10.18 1.56
CA VAL A 79 -0.91 -9.07 1.21
C VAL A 79 -1.60 -9.42 -0.09
N MET A 80 -2.79 -8.89 -0.32
CA MET A 80 -3.54 -9.12 -1.55
C MET A 80 -3.87 -7.83 -2.27
N GLN A 81 -3.88 -7.91 -3.60
CA GLN A 81 -4.57 -6.97 -4.47
C GLN A 81 -5.82 -7.67 -4.97
N LEU A 82 -6.95 -6.98 -4.91
CA LEU A 82 -8.26 -7.50 -5.30
C LEU A 82 -8.87 -6.57 -6.34
N HIS A 83 -9.66 -7.14 -7.23
CA HIS A 83 -10.61 -6.41 -8.06
C HIS A 83 -11.99 -6.58 -7.43
N PRO A 84 -12.48 -5.62 -6.63
CA PRO A 84 -13.84 -5.70 -6.10
C PRO A 84 -14.86 -5.75 -7.25
N ALA A 85 -16.10 -6.13 -6.93
CA ALA A 85 -17.20 -5.89 -7.85
C ALA A 85 -17.24 -4.39 -8.21
N LYS A 86 -17.43 -4.06 -9.50
CA LYS A 86 -17.43 -2.66 -9.97
C LYS A 86 -18.41 -1.76 -9.21
N SER A 87 -19.52 -2.32 -8.74
CA SER A 87 -20.51 -1.62 -7.91
C SER A 87 -19.96 -1.09 -6.58
N ASN A 88 -18.84 -1.64 -6.11
CA ASN A 88 -18.23 -1.28 -4.84
C ASN A 88 -17.08 -0.26 -5.02
N TYR A 89 -16.86 0.25 -6.24
CA TYR A 89 -15.80 1.22 -6.52
C TYR A 89 -16.27 2.61 -6.08
N ILE A 90 -15.82 3.08 -4.92
CA ILE A 90 -16.23 4.37 -4.34
C ILE A 90 -15.39 5.53 -4.91
N ASN A 91 -14.11 5.31 -5.19
CA ASN A 91 -13.19 6.32 -5.72
C ASN A 91 -12.25 5.65 -6.75
N GLN A 92 -12.10 6.26 -7.93
CA GLN A 92 -11.29 5.71 -9.02
C GLN A 92 -10.23 6.73 -9.41
N HIS A 93 -9.15 6.81 -8.62
CA HIS A 93 -7.91 7.32 -9.18
C HIS A 93 -7.42 6.28 -10.20
N PRO A 94 -7.32 6.62 -11.51
CA PRO A 94 -7.11 5.63 -12.58
C PRO A 94 -5.80 4.84 -12.44
N TYR A 95 -4.86 5.38 -11.67
CA TYR A 95 -3.54 4.82 -11.44
C TYR A 95 -3.25 4.54 -9.96
N CYS A 96 -4.26 4.07 -9.22
CA CYS A 96 -4.09 3.66 -7.83
C CYS A 96 -4.23 2.14 -7.69
N LEU A 97 -3.22 1.52 -7.08
CA LEU A 97 -3.24 0.13 -6.64
C LEU A 97 -3.25 0.07 -5.12
N HIS A 98 -3.70 -1.06 -4.58
CA HIS A 98 -3.90 -1.21 -3.14
C HIS A 98 -3.37 -2.56 -2.68
N LEU A 99 -2.71 -2.57 -1.54
CA LEU A 99 -2.32 -3.76 -0.80
C LEU A 99 -3.19 -3.84 0.45
N TRP A 100 -3.83 -4.98 0.66
CA TRP A 100 -4.65 -5.26 1.83
C TRP A 100 -4.17 -6.48 2.58
N ARG A 101 -4.24 -6.42 3.91
CA ARG A 101 -4.09 -7.59 4.77
C ARG A 101 -5.12 -7.51 5.90
N PRO A 102 -6.01 -8.51 6.05
CA PRO A 102 -6.97 -8.54 7.14
C PRO A 102 -6.26 -8.89 8.46
N HIS A 103 -6.73 -8.33 9.57
CA HIS A 103 -6.14 -8.56 10.90
C HIS A 103 -6.54 -9.90 11.51
N HIS A 104 -7.78 -10.33 11.27
CA HIS A 104 -8.40 -11.43 12.02
C HIS A 104 -8.51 -12.74 11.24
N VAL A 105 -8.22 -12.73 9.94
CA VAL A 105 -8.25 -13.93 9.09
C VAL A 105 -6.96 -14.04 8.30
N ARG A 106 -6.54 -15.26 7.99
CA ARG A 106 -5.41 -15.48 7.08
C ARG A 106 -5.90 -15.34 5.64
N ILE A 107 -5.09 -14.69 4.80
CA ILE A 107 -5.33 -14.71 3.35
C ILE A 107 -5.18 -16.15 2.88
N PRO A 108 -6.18 -16.74 2.21
CA PRO A 108 -6.02 -18.07 1.62
C PRO A 108 -4.96 -17.97 0.52
N LEU A 109 -3.94 -18.80 0.63
CA LEU A 109 -2.91 -18.94 -0.40
C LEU A 109 -3.18 -20.22 -1.18
N PRO A 110 -2.96 -20.22 -2.50
CA PRO A 110 -2.97 -21.45 -3.27
C PRO A 110 -1.77 -22.33 -2.86
N ASP A 111 -1.71 -23.55 -3.39
CA ASP A 111 -0.53 -24.41 -3.22
C ASP A 111 0.74 -23.68 -3.68
N LYS A 112 1.87 -23.94 -3.02
CA LYS A 112 3.16 -23.29 -3.32
C LYS A 112 3.60 -23.50 -4.77
N MET A 113 3.17 -24.58 -5.43
CA MET A 113 3.47 -24.81 -6.85
C MET A 113 2.74 -23.85 -7.80
N MET A 114 1.75 -23.09 -7.31
CA MET A 114 0.96 -22.13 -8.09
C MET A 114 1.40 -20.67 -7.90
N VAL A 115 2.44 -20.42 -7.09
CA VAL A 115 2.90 -19.08 -6.69
C VAL A 115 4.28 -18.79 -7.27
#